data_AF-A0A6G8HZM7-F1
#
_entry.id   AF-A0A6G8HZM7-F1
#
_cell.length_a   1.000
_cell.length_b   1.000
_cell.length_c   1.000
_cell.angle_alpha   90.00
_cell.angle_beta   90.00
_cell.angle_gamma   90.00
#
_symmetry.space_group_name_H-M   'P 1'
#
loop_
_entity.id
_entity.type
_entity.pdbx_description
1 polymer ?
#
loop_
_entity_poly.entity_id
_entity_poly.type
_entity_poly.pdbx_seq_one_letter_code
_entity_poly.pdbx_strand_id
1 'polypeptide(L)'
;MRLDKYLKVSRIIKRRPVAKEVADKGRIKVNGILAKSSTDLKINDEVEIRFGNKLLTVRVLEMKDSTKKEDATKMYEIINETRIEADGEA
;
A
#
# COMPACT_ATOMS: atom_id res chain seq x y z
N MET A 1 4.78 12.12 -1.35
CA MET A 1 3.32 12.10 -1.11
C MET A 1 3.06 11.24 0.12
N ARG A 2 2.14 11.63 1.02
CA ARG A 2 1.78 10.81 2.19
C ARG A 2 1.28 9.42 1.79
N LEU A 3 1.70 8.39 2.53
CA LEU A 3 1.30 6.99 2.35
C LEU A 3 -0.23 6.83 2.28
N ASP A 4 -0.96 7.44 3.23
CA ASP A 4 -2.43 7.37 3.26
C ASP A 4 -3.10 7.94 1.99
N LYS A 5 -2.51 9.01 1.43
CA LYS A 5 -3.01 9.66 0.20
C LYS A 5 -2.66 8.80 -1.00
N TYR A 6 -1.43 8.29 -1.07
CA TYR A 6 -0.98 7.45 -2.17
C TYR A 6 -1.82 6.17 -2.30
N LEU A 7 -2.09 5.48 -1.19
CA LEU A 7 -2.91 4.26 -1.18
C LEU A 7 -4.36 4.50 -1.66
N LYS A 8 -4.91 5.69 -1.38
CA LYS A 8 -6.20 6.12 -1.90
C LYS A 8 -6.16 6.40 -3.39
N VAL A 9 -5.14 7.10 -3.88
CA VAL A 9 -5.06 7.55 -5.28
C VAL A 9 -4.72 6.38 -6.22
N SER A 10 -3.78 5.52 -5.81
CA SER A 10 -3.46 4.25 -6.49
C SER A 10 -4.59 3.21 -6.45
N ARG A 11 -5.66 3.47 -5.68
CA ARG A 11 -6.82 2.59 -5.47
C ARG A 11 -6.47 1.23 -4.84
N ILE A 12 -5.29 1.08 -4.25
CA ILE A 12 -4.92 -0.10 -3.45
C ILE A 12 -5.82 -0.19 -2.21
N ILE A 13 -6.04 0.94 -1.55
CA ILE A 13 -7.03 1.06 -0.47
C ILE A 13 -8.01 2.18 -0.83
N LYS A 14 -9.24 1.80 -1.19
CA LYS A 14 -10.28 2.73 -1.65
C LYS A 14 -10.64 3.83 -0.62
N ARG A 15 -10.45 3.56 0.67
CA ARG A 15 -10.80 4.47 1.77
C ARG A 15 -9.57 4.97 2.52
N ARG A 16 -9.34 6.28 2.49
CA ARG A 16 -8.27 6.97 3.24
C ARG A 16 -8.24 6.64 4.76
N PRO A 17 -9.37 6.59 5.50
CA PRO A 17 -9.34 6.22 6.92
C PRO A 17 -8.87 4.77 7.15
N VAL A 18 -9.22 3.84 6.24
CA VAL A 18 -8.75 2.46 6.33
C VAL A 18 -7.24 2.37 6.10
N ALA A 19 -6.71 3.13 5.14
CA ALA A 19 -5.27 3.20 4.91
C ALA A 19 -4.53 3.71 6.16
N LYS A 20 -5.11 4.69 6.84
CA LYS A 20 -4.59 5.19 8.12
C LYS A 20 -4.59 4.10 9.17
N GLU A 21 -5.72 3.44 9.42
CA GLU A 21 -5.80 2.35 10.42
C GLU A 21 -4.85 1.19 10.13
N VAL A 22 -4.66 0.81 8.87
CA VAL A 22 -3.75 -0.28 8.49
C VAL A 22 -2.29 0.12 8.73
N ALA A 23 -1.92 1.36 8.42
CA ALA A 23 -0.59 1.89 8.73
C ALA A 23 -0.36 2.01 10.26
N ASP A 24 -1.34 2.53 11.01
CA ASP A 24 -1.27 2.66 12.46
C ASP A 24 -1.20 1.29 13.17
N LYS A 25 -1.79 0.24 12.59
CA LYS A 25 -1.65 -1.16 13.06
C LYS A 25 -0.32 -1.82 12.67
N GLY A 26 0.62 -1.08 12.07
CA GLY A 26 1.93 -1.61 11.69
C GLY A 26 1.87 -2.65 10.57
N ARG A 27 0.84 -2.60 9.72
CA ARG A 27 0.68 -3.55 8.60
C ARG A 27 1.25 -3.04 7.28
N ILE A 28 1.83 -1.85 7.28
CA ILE A 28 2.47 -1.26 6.10
C ILE A 28 3.94 -1.02 6.39
N LYS A 29 4.80 -1.49 5.49
CA LYS A 29 6.23 -1.18 5.50
C LYS A 29 6.59 -0.45 4.23
N VAL A 30 7.53 0.48 4.35
CA VAL A 30 8.13 1.20 3.23
C VAL A 30 9.62 0.93 3.28
N ASN A 31 10.18 0.35 2.22
CA ASN A 31 11.57 -0.10 2.13
C ASN A 31 11.98 -1.00 3.32
N GLY A 32 11.08 -1.90 3.75
CA GLY A 32 11.30 -2.80 4.89
C GLY A 32 11.09 -2.18 6.27
N ILE A 33 10.83 -0.87 6.37
CA ILE A 33 10.64 -0.15 7.65
C ILE A 33 9.15 0.09 7.90
N LEU A 34 8.67 -0.16 9.12
CA LEU A 34 7.29 0.13 9.51
C LEU A 34 6.95 1.61 9.25
N ALA A 35 5.96 1.85 8.42
CA ALA A 35 5.58 3.19 8.00
C ALA A 35 4.25 3.61 8.64
N LYS A 36 4.21 4.85 9.12
CA LYS A 36 2.98 5.47 9.60
C LYS A 36 2.21 6.06 8.43
N SER A 37 0.92 6.35 8.64
CA SER A 37 0.08 7.01 7.65
C SER A 37 0.68 8.33 7.13
N SER A 38 1.39 9.06 7.98
CA SER A 38 2.10 10.30 7.68
C SER A 38 3.44 10.14 6.96
N THR A 39 3.92 8.92 6.72
CA THR A 39 5.19 8.70 6.01
C THR A 39 5.10 9.24 4.59
N ASP A 40 6.09 10.03 4.18
CA ASP A 40 6.20 10.52 2.81
C ASP A 40 6.88 9.47 1.93
N LEU A 41 6.18 9.07 0.87
CA LEU A 41 6.69 8.18 -0.16
C LEU A 41 7.43 8.97 -1.25
N LYS A 42 8.38 8.29 -1.90
CA LYS A 42 9.11 8.69 -3.11
C LYS A 42 8.93 7.67 -4.23
N ILE A 43 9.25 8.08 -5.45
CA ILE A 43 9.27 7.19 -6.62
C ILE A 43 10.38 6.15 -6.41
N ASN A 44 10.12 4.91 -6.81
CA ASN A 44 10.91 3.70 -6.57
C ASN A 44 10.89 3.15 -5.13
N ASP A 45 10.12 3.74 -4.21
CA ASP A 45 9.92 3.13 -2.90
C ASP A 45 9.14 1.81 -3.03
N GLU A 46 9.54 0.82 -2.23
CA GLU A 46 8.78 -0.43 -2.07
C GLU A 46 7.85 -0.34 -0.87
N VAL A 47 6.56 -0.55 -1.12
CA VAL A 47 5.49 -0.53 -0.13
C VAL A 47 4.96 -1.94 0.03
N GLU A 48 5.23 -2.55 1.18
CA GLU A 48 4.67 -3.83 1.58
C GLU A 48 3.43 -3.60 2.42
N ILE A 49 2.32 -4.22 2.02
CA ILE A 49 1.01 -4.06 2.63
C ILE A 49 0.52 -5.44 3.03
N ARG A 50 0.39 -5.66 4.33
CA ARG A 50 -0.17 -6.88 4.89
C ARG A 50 -1.69 -6.74 5.03
N PHE A 51 -2.40 -7.34 4.09
CA PHE A 51 -3.82 -7.60 4.23
C PHE A 51 -4.04 -8.83 5.12
N GLY A 52 -5.24 -8.98 5.67
CA GLY A 52 -5.54 -10.07 6.61
C GLY A 52 -5.24 -11.45 6.05
N ASN A 53 -5.49 -11.66 4.76
CA ASN A 53 -5.36 -12.93 4.05
C ASN A 53 -4.29 -12.93 2.95
N LYS A 54 -3.53 -11.83 2.80
CA LYS A 54 -2.45 -11.74 1.79
C LYS A 54 -1.43 -10.65 2.12
N LEU A 55 -0.21 -10.85 1.69
CA LEU A 55 0.86 -9.86 1.65
C LEU A 55 0.99 -9.35 0.22
N LEU A 56 0.90 -8.04 0.04
CA LEU A 56 1.08 -7.39 -1.25
C LEU A 56 2.26 -6.43 -1.17
N THR A 57 3.28 -6.67 -1.99
CA THR A 57 4.42 -5.78 -2.13
C THR A 57 4.34 -5.09 -3.47
N VAL A 58 4.30 -3.76 -3.43
CA VAL A 58 4.24 -2.91 -4.62
C VAL A 58 5.41 -1.93 -4.65
N ARG A 59 5.92 -1.61 -5.83
CA ARG A 59 6.87 -0.53 -6.03
C ARG A 59 6.17 0.69 -6.60
N VAL A 60 6.47 1.86 -6.07
CA VAL A 60 5.95 3.12 -6.59
C VAL A 60 6.66 3.47 -7.90
N LEU A 61 5.91 3.55 -9.00
CA LEU A 61 6.44 4.00 -10.30
C LEU A 61 6.13 5.48 -10.56
N GLU A 62 4.93 5.93 -10.18
CA GLU A 62 4.48 7.28 -10.47
C GLU A 62 3.60 7.83 -9.34
N MET A 63 3.69 9.14 -9.10
CA MET A 63 2.85 9.86 -8.14
C MET A 63 2.11 10.99 -8.84
N LYS A 64 0.78 10.90 -8.83
CA LYS A 64 -0.13 11.92 -9.35
C LYS A 64 -1.12 12.29 -8.26
N ASP A 65 -1.53 13.55 -8.21
CA ASP A 65 -2.46 14.03 -7.17
C ASP A 65 -3.90 13.54 -7.39
N SER A 66 -4.27 13.32 -8.66
CA SER A 66 -5.54 12.72 -9.08
C SER A 66 -5.31 11.82 -10.29
N THR A 67 -5.97 10.66 -10.31
CA THR A 67 -5.86 9.68 -11.40
C THR A 67 -7.20 9.08 -11.76
N LYS A 68 -7.41 8.86 -13.06
CA LYS A 68 -8.50 8.00 -13.55
C LYS A 68 -8.17 6.55 -13.22
N LYS A 69 -9.16 5.65 -13.35
CA LYS A 69 -8.98 4.21 -13.03
C LYS A 69 -7.79 3.60 -13.78
N GLU A 70 -7.61 4.01 -15.03
CA GLU A 70 -6.59 3.49 -15.95
C GLU A 70 -5.18 3.96 -15.57
N ASP A 71 -5.04 5.20 -15.10
CA ASP A 71 -3.77 5.75 -14.63
C ASP A 71 -3.36 5.19 -13.28
N ALA A 72 -4.31 4.86 -12.39
CA ALA A 72 -4.01 4.36 -11.05
C ALA A 72 -3.19 3.07 -11.05
N THR A 73 -3.46 2.16 -11.99
CA THR A 73 -2.71 0.91 -12.14
C THR A 73 -1.28 1.16 -12.66
N LYS A 74 -1.02 2.28 -13.34
CA LYS A 74 0.32 2.65 -13.81
C LYS A 74 1.18 3.31 -12.73
N MET A 75 0.57 3.68 -11.60
CA MET A 75 1.28 4.35 -10.50
C MET A 75 2.17 3.42 -9.69
N TYR A 76 1.92 2.11 -9.75
CA TYR A 76 2.66 1.11 -9.01
C TYR A 76 2.84 -0.16 -9.83
N GLU A 77 3.87 -0.90 -9.48
CA GLU A 77 4.12 -2.24 -9.99
C GLU A 77 3.94 -3.24 -8.85
N ILE A 78 3.29 -4.37 -9.10
CA ILE A 78 3.20 -5.44 -8.10
C ILE A 78 4.48 -6.25 -8.19
N ILE A 79 5.32 -6.16 -7.16
CA ILE A 79 6.57 -6.92 -7.07
C ILE A 79 6.29 -8.33 -6.57
N ASN A 80 5.40 -8.45 -5.57
CA ASN A 80 5.04 -9.75 -5.00
C ASN A 80 3.62 -9.74 -4.46
N GLU A 81 2.89 -10.82 -4.65
CA GLU A 81 1.63 -11.09 -3.97
C GLU A 81 1.68 -12.50 -3.39
N THR A 82 1.68 -12.61 -2.07
CA THR A 82 1.65 -13.88 -1.36
C THR A 82 0.33 -13.99 -0.62
N ARG A 83 -0.50 -14.97 -0.96
CA ARG A 83 -1.68 -15.30 -0.16
C ARG A 83 -1.21 -15.97 1.11
N ILE A 84 -1.64 -15.42 2.24
CA ILE A 84 -1.42 -16.05 3.53
C ILE A 84 -2.72 -16.80 3.78
N GLU A 85 -2.72 -18.09 3.50
CA GLU A 85 -3.75 -18.99 4.03
C GLU A 85 -3.61 -18.91 5.54
N ALA A 86 -4.54 -18.18 6.17
CA ALA A 86 -4.80 -18.37 7.59
C ALA A 86 -5.48 -19.73 7.70
N ASP A 87 -4.69 -20.80 7.58
CA ASP A 87 -5.10 -22.11 8.06
C ASP A 87 -5.41 -21.92 9.54
N GLY A 88 -6.65 -22.26 9.89
CA GLY A 88 -7.29 -21.80 11.11
C GLY A 88 -6.46 -22.11 12.37
N GLU A 89 -6.39 -21.14 13.26
CA GLU A 89 -6.16 -21.45 14.68
C GLU A 89 -7.51 -21.42 15.39
N ALA A 90 -7.77 -22.57 16.04
CA ALA A 90 -8.98 -23.08 16.66
C ALA A 90 -9.64 -22.15 17.69
#